data_AF-A0A397VGD9-F1
#
_entry.id   AF-A0A397VGD9-F1
#
_cell.length_a   1.000
_cell.length_b   1.000
_cell.length_c   1.000
_cell.angle_alpha   90.00
_cell.angle_beta   90.00
_cell.angle_gamma   90.00
#
_symmetry.space_group_name_H-M   'P 1'
#
loop_
_entity.id
_entity.type
_entity.pdbx_description
1 polymer ?
#
loop_
_entity_poly.entity_id
_entity_poly.type
_entity_poly.pdbx_seq_one_letter_code
_entity_poly.pdbx_strand_id
1 'polypeptide(L)'
;MITNKLQPTTHNETENNVSIIHKYITTVLSTLDYPENVEISWTGYLVDLTKENFVISNSMLIIREWLDVVVNNCQKQELESIMRFIIRGFVTYSMGMGINNEEISIESICIQVLHSAEFFELQPLRDIFSKVYLEELSSVFKNIHDINMIESDHDGKEIDIIIEIISRWHQQASLVLLDSILPCFSLPLYKQPWSTNFLTDETTQKIHRLVMLLHLFSPEYFDRWEVNCLSALVLLIDKVILMPQIQQSNISIDHLKSAIFCRSLIRKFFLATTKQDDLLVG
;
A
#
# COMPACT_ATOMS: atom_id res chain seq x y z
N MET A 1 -19.13 5.47 63.99
CA MET A 1 -19.65 5.20 62.63
C MET A 1 -19.39 6.43 61.78
N ILE A 2 -18.31 6.41 60.99
CA ILE A 2 -18.01 7.45 59.99
C ILE A 2 -18.20 6.78 58.63
N THR A 3 -19.20 7.27 57.92
CA THR A 3 -19.55 6.90 56.54
C THR A 3 -18.53 7.50 55.58
N ASN A 4 -17.60 6.69 55.07
CA ASN A 4 -16.84 7.06 53.88
C ASN A 4 -17.69 6.75 52.65
N LYS A 5 -18.40 7.77 52.16
CA LYS A 5 -18.89 7.79 50.78
C LYS A 5 -17.66 7.94 49.87
N LEU A 6 -17.35 6.90 49.10
CA LEU A 6 -16.45 6.99 47.96
C LEU A 6 -16.97 8.09 47.01
N GLN A 7 -16.14 9.11 46.77
CA GLN A 7 -16.34 10.07 45.70
C GLN A 7 -16.03 9.42 44.34
N PRO A 8 -16.71 9.80 43.26
CA PRO A 8 -16.43 9.30 41.93
C PRO A 8 -15.25 10.09 41.32
N THR A 9 -14.05 9.50 41.27
CA THR A 9 -12.85 10.09 40.64
C THR A 9 -12.68 9.70 39.16
N THR A 10 -13.61 8.96 38.57
CA THR A 10 -13.34 8.20 37.35
C THR A 10 -13.40 8.97 36.03
N HIS A 11 -13.92 10.21 35.99
CA HIS A 11 -14.13 10.93 34.71
C HIS A 11 -13.00 11.91 34.34
N ASN A 12 -12.37 12.56 35.33
CA ASN A 12 -11.28 13.52 35.08
C ASN A 12 -9.92 12.83 34.85
N GLU A 13 -9.68 11.67 35.47
CA GLU A 13 -8.42 10.92 35.30
C GLU A 13 -8.34 10.25 33.91
N THR A 14 -9.48 9.77 33.40
CA THR A 14 -9.58 9.18 32.05
C THR A 14 -9.38 10.24 30.97
N GLU A 15 -9.99 11.41 31.07
CA GLU A 15 -9.76 12.52 30.12
C GLU A 15 -8.30 13.00 30.12
N ASN A 16 -7.67 13.07 31.30
CA ASN A 16 -6.27 13.50 31.42
C ASN A 16 -5.31 12.45 30.83
N ASN A 17 -5.58 11.16 31.03
CA ASN A 17 -4.79 10.07 30.45
C ASN A 17 -4.93 10.01 28.92
N VAL A 18 -6.14 10.21 28.38
CA VAL A 18 -6.37 10.31 26.93
C VAL A 18 -5.61 11.49 26.33
N SER A 19 -5.60 12.65 27.01
CA SER A 19 -4.84 13.82 26.56
C SER A 19 -3.32 13.58 26.55
N ILE A 20 -2.79 12.83 27.51
CA ILE A 20 -1.36 12.49 27.58
C ILE A 20 -0.99 11.50 26.47
N ILE A 21 -1.80 10.46 26.27
CA ILE A 21 -1.60 9.46 25.22
C ILE A 21 -1.64 10.13 23.84
N HIS A 22 -2.63 10.98 23.59
CA HIS A 22 -2.74 11.71 22.32
C HIS A 22 -1.51 12.61 22.08
N LYS A 23 -1.08 13.37 23.09
CA LYS A 23 0.13 14.21 22.98
C LYS A 23 1.40 13.38 22.71
N TYR A 24 1.51 12.21 23.35
CA TYR A 24 2.62 11.29 23.10
C TYR A 24 2.58 10.78 21.67
N ILE A 25 1.44 10.24 21.21
CA ILE A 25 1.23 9.75 19.85
C ILE A 25 1.59 10.82 18.82
N THR A 26 1.03 12.03 18.93
CA THR A 26 1.33 13.13 17.99
C THR A 26 2.83 13.48 17.98
N THR A 27 3.49 13.47 19.14
CA THR A 27 4.93 13.73 19.23
C THR A 27 5.73 12.64 18.53
N VAL A 28 5.42 11.36 18.76
CA VAL A 28 6.18 10.26 18.12
C VAL A 28 5.86 10.16 16.62
N LEU A 29 4.62 10.42 16.19
CA LEU A 29 4.27 10.47 14.77
C LEU A 29 4.97 11.59 14.01
N SER A 30 5.27 12.72 14.67
CA SER A 30 6.09 13.77 14.07
C SER A 30 7.54 13.34 13.78
N THR A 31 7.96 12.20 14.33
CA THR A 31 9.28 11.60 14.12
C THR A 31 9.24 10.36 13.22
N LEU A 32 8.07 10.00 12.70
CA LEU A 32 7.91 8.90 11.75
C LEU A 32 8.41 9.34 10.38
N ASP A 33 9.69 9.09 10.12
CA ASP A 33 10.34 9.38 8.85
C ASP A 33 11.14 8.16 8.37
N TYR A 34 11.45 8.12 7.09
CA TYR A 34 12.37 7.11 6.57
C TYR A 34 13.81 7.49 6.90
N PRO A 35 14.64 6.56 7.37
CA PRO A 35 16.06 6.80 7.55
C PRO A 35 16.68 7.08 6.18
N GLU A 36 17.56 8.07 6.15
CA GLU A 36 18.36 8.39 4.96
C GLU A 36 19.22 7.19 4.51
N ASN A 37 19.68 6.38 5.48
CA ASN A 37 20.40 5.15 5.21
C ASN A 37 19.49 3.93 5.37
N VAL A 38 19.32 3.20 4.27
CA VAL A 38 18.42 2.05 4.14
C VAL A 38 18.94 0.81 4.90
N GLU A 39 20.24 0.76 5.18
CA GLU A 39 20.93 -0.37 5.82
C GLU A 39 20.87 -0.34 7.36
N ILE A 40 20.26 0.70 7.96
CA ILE A 40 20.19 0.81 9.42
C ILE A 40 19.30 -0.30 9.98
N SER A 41 19.80 -0.99 11.01
CA SER A 41 19.09 -2.00 11.78
C SER A 41 19.27 -1.77 13.29
N TRP A 42 18.46 -2.45 14.10
CA TRP A 42 18.53 -2.39 15.57
C TRP A 42 18.26 -3.76 16.19
N THR A 43 19.04 -4.13 17.20
CA THR A 43 18.92 -5.41 17.92
C THR A 43 17.68 -5.50 18.82
N GLY A 44 16.95 -4.38 19.01
CA GLY A 44 15.85 -4.28 19.97
C GLY A 44 16.29 -3.99 21.41
N TYR A 45 17.60 -4.01 21.71
CA TYR A 45 18.11 -3.69 23.03
C TYR A 45 18.41 -2.20 23.19
N LEU A 46 17.95 -1.61 24.29
CA LEU A 46 18.19 -0.20 24.62
C LEU A 46 19.68 0.16 24.74
N VAL A 47 20.53 -0.80 25.10
CA VAL A 47 21.99 -0.59 25.21
C VAL A 47 22.65 -0.32 23.86
N ASP A 48 22.03 -0.80 22.77
CA ASP A 48 22.51 -0.65 21.40
C ASP A 48 21.75 0.44 20.63
N LEU A 49 20.92 1.22 21.32
CA LEU A 49 20.17 2.33 20.73
C LEU A 49 21.11 3.49 20.42
N THR A 50 21.25 3.82 19.15
CA THR A 50 22.01 4.96 18.64
C THR A 50 21.07 6.04 18.14
N LYS A 51 21.61 7.24 17.88
CA LYS A 51 20.85 8.31 17.24
C LYS A 51 20.38 7.90 15.83
N GLU A 52 21.15 7.07 15.14
CA GLU A 52 20.90 6.64 13.77
C GLU A 52 19.75 5.61 13.69
N ASN A 53 19.68 4.66 14.64
CA ASN A 53 18.63 3.64 14.66
C ASN A 53 17.43 3.98 15.58
N PHE A 54 17.41 5.18 16.17
CA PHE A 54 16.28 5.65 17.00
C PHE A 54 14.93 5.62 16.26
N VAL A 55 14.94 5.89 14.96
CA VAL A 55 13.74 5.82 14.10
C VAL A 55 13.14 4.42 14.01
N ILE A 56 13.97 3.38 14.08
CA ILE A 56 13.54 1.98 14.08
C ILE A 56 12.84 1.66 15.40
N SER A 57 13.39 2.13 16.51
CA SER A 57 12.77 1.98 17.83
C SER A 57 11.40 2.65 17.89
N ASN A 58 11.28 3.88 17.40
CA ASN A 58 9.99 4.58 17.33
C ASN A 58 8.99 3.85 16.42
N SER A 59 9.45 3.39 15.25
CA SER A 59 8.60 2.64 14.31
C SER A 59 8.13 1.32 14.92
N MET A 60 8.99 0.62 15.65
CA MET A 60 8.62 -0.61 16.34
C MET A 60 7.54 -0.36 17.38
N LEU A 61 7.70 0.67 18.22
CA LEU A 61 6.71 1.01 19.22
C LEU A 61 5.36 1.40 18.58
N ILE A 62 5.36 2.30 17.59
CA ILE A 62 4.12 2.82 16.99
C ILE A 62 3.43 1.77 16.12
N ILE A 63 4.18 1.14 15.22
CA ILE A 63 3.62 0.38 14.10
C ILE A 63 3.46 -1.09 14.48
N ARG A 64 4.38 -1.64 15.26
CA ARG A 64 4.33 -3.06 15.65
C ARG A 64 3.66 -3.30 16.99
N GLU A 65 3.89 -2.45 18.00
CA GLU A 65 3.41 -2.72 19.36
C GLU A 65 2.11 -2.00 19.71
N TRP A 66 1.92 -0.75 19.27
CA TRP A 66 0.80 0.11 19.70
C TRP A 66 -0.12 0.52 18.55
N LEU A 67 -0.16 -0.26 17.47
CA LEU A 67 -0.90 0.14 16.27
C LEU A 67 -2.39 0.33 16.56
N ASP A 68 -3.00 -0.55 17.34
CA ASP A 68 -4.39 -0.44 17.79
C ASP A 68 -4.66 0.86 18.58
N VAL A 69 -3.80 1.19 19.54
CA VAL A 69 -3.92 2.40 20.37
C VAL A 69 -3.74 3.64 19.50
N VAL A 70 -2.74 3.65 18.63
CA VAL A 70 -2.46 4.76 17.71
C VAL A 70 -3.64 4.98 16.78
N VAL A 71 -4.14 3.90 16.16
CA VAL A 71 -5.22 3.97 15.20
C VAL A 71 -6.51 4.52 15.80
N ASN A 72 -6.81 4.17 17.05
CA ASN A 72 -7.99 4.64 17.76
C ASN A 72 -7.89 6.09 18.27
N ASN A 73 -6.70 6.68 18.33
CA ASN A 73 -6.47 8.00 18.91
C ASN A 73 -5.94 9.04 17.91
N CYS A 74 -5.76 8.65 16.64
CA CYS A 74 -5.23 9.51 15.58
C CYS A 74 -6.32 10.10 14.69
N GLN A 75 -6.00 11.27 14.14
CA GLN A 75 -6.78 11.89 13.07
C GLN A 75 -6.53 11.18 11.74
N LYS A 76 -7.49 11.29 10.82
CA LYS A 76 -7.40 10.65 9.49
C LYS A 76 -6.09 10.94 8.74
N GLN A 77 -5.57 12.17 8.82
CA GLN A 77 -4.31 12.55 8.15
C GLN A 77 -3.08 11.83 8.74
N GLU A 78 -3.08 11.62 10.05
CA GLU A 78 -2.04 10.87 10.75
C GLU A 78 -2.10 9.39 10.37
N LEU A 79 -3.32 8.82 10.30
CA LEU A 79 -3.54 7.45 9.82
C LEU A 79 -3.08 7.26 8.37
N GLU A 80 -3.36 8.21 7.49
CA GLU A 80 -2.87 8.20 6.11
C GLU A 80 -1.35 8.24 6.04
N SER A 81 -0.69 8.93 6.97
CA SER A 81 0.77 9.01 7.04
C SER A 81 1.38 7.69 7.53
N ILE A 82 0.76 7.06 8.52
CA ILE A 82 1.12 5.71 9.00
C ILE A 82 0.94 4.67 7.88
N MET A 83 -0.21 4.68 7.20
CA MET A 83 -0.46 3.74 6.11
C MET A 83 0.55 3.93 4.97
N ARG A 84 0.88 5.19 4.64
CA ARG A 84 1.90 5.50 3.64
C ARG A 84 3.27 5.00 4.06
N PHE A 85 3.61 5.10 5.35
CA PHE A 85 4.83 4.53 5.91
C PHE A 85 4.83 2.99 5.79
N ILE A 86 3.73 2.31 6.08
CA ILE A 86 3.69 0.84 5.95
C ILE A 86 3.85 0.41 4.49
N ILE A 87 3.12 1.04 3.56
CA ILE A 87 3.15 0.70 2.13
C ILE A 87 4.52 1.01 1.51
N ARG A 88 5.08 2.21 1.74
CA ARG A 88 6.40 2.58 1.20
C ARG A 88 7.53 1.74 1.81
N GLY A 89 7.41 1.33 3.06
CA GLY A 89 8.40 0.47 3.72
C GLY A 89 8.48 -0.87 3.01
N PHE A 90 7.32 -1.46 2.72
CA PHE A 90 7.22 -2.66 1.90
C PHE A 90 7.77 -2.47 0.48
N VAL A 91 7.42 -1.37 -0.18
CA VAL A 91 7.79 -1.11 -1.59
C VAL A 91 9.25 -0.72 -1.78
N THR A 92 9.88 -0.08 -0.80
CA THR A 92 11.24 0.47 -0.95
C THR A 92 12.29 -0.54 -0.51
N TYR A 93 12.06 -1.24 0.59
CA TYR A 93 13.11 -2.01 1.25
C TYR A 93 13.11 -3.51 0.89
N SER A 94 12.05 -4.04 0.25
CA SER A 94 11.92 -5.48 0.01
C SER A 94 12.77 -6.04 -1.14
N MET A 95 14.09 -6.17 -0.94
CA MET A 95 14.88 -7.23 -1.58
C MET A 95 16.10 -7.57 -0.74
N GLY A 96 15.99 -8.66 0.02
CA GLY A 96 17.12 -9.29 0.69
C GLY A 96 16.63 -10.34 1.66
N MET A 97 16.50 -11.58 1.20
CA MET A 97 16.39 -12.72 2.10
C MET A 97 17.57 -12.71 3.06
N GLY A 98 17.27 -12.32 4.29
CA GLY A 98 18.23 -12.12 5.35
C GLY A 98 17.52 -11.47 6.52
N ILE A 99 16.43 -12.09 6.99
CA ILE A 99 16.08 -11.92 8.40
C ILE A 99 17.27 -12.54 9.14
N ASN A 100 18.33 -11.76 9.37
CA ASN A 100 19.14 -11.99 10.54
C ASN A 100 18.14 -11.85 11.67
N ASN A 101 17.71 -12.98 12.23
CA ASN A 101 16.67 -13.06 13.27
C ASN A 101 16.99 -12.22 14.52
N GLU A 102 18.18 -11.64 14.59
CA GLU A 102 18.69 -10.82 15.67
C GLU A 102 18.52 -9.31 15.44
N GLU A 103 18.25 -8.86 14.20
CA GLU A 103 18.20 -7.43 13.86
C GLU A 103 16.85 -7.01 13.24
N ILE A 104 16.33 -5.88 13.72
CA ILE A 104 15.05 -5.27 13.35
C ILE A 104 15.33 -4.08 12.43
N SER A 105 14.68 -4.06 11.27
CA SER A 105 14.66 -2.94 10.33
C SER A 105 13.23 -2.42 10.11
N ILE A 106 13.09 -1.24 9.49
CA ILE A 106 11.76 -0.71 9.10
C ILE A 106 11.04 -1.67 8.16
N GLU A 107 11.78 -2.31 7.25
CA GLU A 107 11.23 -3.36 6.38
C GLU A 107 10.61 -4.49 7.20
N SER A 108 11.37 -5.03 8.16
CA SER A 108 10.91 -6.13 8.99
C SER A 108 9.67 -5.75 9.81
N ILE A 109 9.60 -4.52 10.30
CA ILE A 109 8.45 -3.98 11.04
C ILE A 109 7.22 -3.94 10.11
N CYS A 110 7.36 -3.34 8.93
CA CYS A 110 6.25 -3.21 7.98
C CYS A 110 5.76 -4.59 7.50
N ILE A 111 6.67 -5.52 7.18
CA ILE A 111 6.33 -6.88 6.77
C ILE A 111 5.63 -7.65 7.90
N GLN A 112 6.12 -7.55 9.14
CA GLN A 112 5.49 -8.24 10.27
C GLN A 112 4.07 -7.72 10.52
N VAL A 113 3.88 -6.40 10.42
CA VAL A 113 2.58 -5.76 10.62
C VAL A 113 1.62 -6.12 9.49
N LEU A 114 2.06 -6.10 8.24
CA LEU A 114 1.24 -6.54 7.10
C LEU A 114 0.85 -8.03 7.16
N HIS A 115 1.59 -8.85 7.89
CA HIS A 115 1.25 -10.25 8.14
C HIS A 115 0.50 -10.47 9.46
N SER A 116 0.32 -9.44 10.29
CA SER A 116 -0.39 -9.58 11.56
C SER A 116 -1.90 -9.61 11.31
N ALA A 117 -2.62 -10.50 12.00
CA ALA A 117 -4.08 -10.52 11.94
C ALA A 117 -4.69 -9.19 12.42
N GLU A 118 -4.06 -8.59 13.43
CA GLU A 118 -4.46 -7.31 14.02
C GLU A 118 -4.55 -6.20 12.98
N PHE A 119 -3.58 -6.09 12.07
CA PHE A 119 -3.60 -5.07 11.02
C PHE A 119 -4.87 -5.15 10.15
N PHE A 120 -5.32 -6.36 9.83
CA PHE A 120 -6.51 -6.57 8.99
C PHE A 120 -7.83 -6.28 9.71
N GLU A 121 -7.84 -6.33 11.04
CA GLU A 121 -9.03 -6.08 11.87
C GLU A 121 -9.23 -4.59 12.19
N LEU A 122 -8.20 -3.75 11.97
CA LEU A 122 -8.25 -2.32 12.24
C LEU A 122 -9.03 -1.55 11.15
N GLN A 123 -10.34 -1.39 11.37
CA GLN A 123 -11.26 -0.69 10.46
C GLN A 123 -10.75 0.68 9.99
N PRO A 124 -10.19 1.56 10.85
CA PRO A 124 -9.77 2.89 10.38
C PRO A 124 -8.58 2.84 9.40
N LEU A 125 -7.74 1.79 9.47
CA LEU A 125 -6.69 1.56 8.47
C LEU A 125 -7.25 1.01 7.16
N ARG A 126 -8.21 0.08 7.25
CA ARG A 126 -8.92 -0.45 6.08
C ARG A 126 -9.61 0.66 5.29
N ASP A 127 -10.26 1.60 5.96
CA ASP A 127 -11.00 2.71 5.34
C ASP A 127 -10.11 3.67 4.54
N ILE A 128 -8.80 3.67 4.78
CA ILE A 128 -7.82 4.52 4.07
C ILE A 128 -6.87 3.74 3.17
N PHE A 129 -6.79 2.42 3.30
CA PHE A 129 -5.81 1.59 2.58
C PHE A 129 -5.89 1.81 1.07
N SER A 130 -7.07 1.61 0.47
CA SER A 130 -7.26 1.71 -0.98
C SER A 130 -6.89 3.10 -1.50
N LYS A 131 -7.19 4.15 -0.74
CA LYS A 131 -6.78 5.51 -1.07
C LYS A 131 -5.27 5.66 -1.13
N VAL A 132 -4.59 5.32 -0.03
CA VAL A 132 -3.14 5.50 0.07
C VAL A 132 -2.40 4.59 -0.91
N TYR A 133 -2.86 3.35 -1.10
CA TYR A 133 -2.31 2.42 -2.08
C TYR A 133 -2.34 3.00 -3.51
N LEU A 134 -3.48 3.58 -3.91
CA LEU A 134 -3.63 4.17 -5.24
C LEU A 134 -2.80 5.47 -5.39
N GLU A 135 -2.69 6.28 -4.34
CA GLU A 135 -1.79 7.45 -4.34
C GLU A 135 -0.33 7.04 -4.54
N GLU A 136 0.14 6.01 -3.82
CA GLU A 136 1.50 5.51 -3.94
C GLU A 136 1.77 4.91 -5.33
N LEU A 137 0.82 4.14 -5.86
CA LEU A 137 0.92 3.62 -7.22
C LEU A 137 0.92 4.73 -8.29
N SER A 138 0.07 5.75 -8.14
CA SER A 138 0.06 6.94 -9.01
C SER A 138 1.43 7.63 -9.00
N SER A 139 2.08 7.74 -7.84
CA SER A 139 3.40 8.35 -7.73
C SER A 139 4.46 7.59 -8.53
N VAL A 140 4.40 6.25 -8.55
CA VAL A 140 5.29 5.41 -9.36
C VAL A 140 5.06 5.68 -10.86
N PHE A 141 3.80 5.82 -11.28
CA PHE A 141 3.45 6.10 -12.68
C PHE A 141 3.77 7.51 -13.16
N LYS A 142 3.65 8.53 -12.30
CA LYS A 142 4.07 9.89 -12.65
C LYS A 142 5.56 9.96 -12.98
N ASN A 143 6.39 9.28 -12.19
CA ASN A 143 7.83 9.22 -12.43
C ASN A 143 8.20 8.55 -13.76
N ILE A 144 7.34 7.65 -14.27
CA ILE A 144 7.50 7.02 -15.58
C ILE A 144 7.16 8.01 -16.71
N HIS A 145 6.12 8.81 -16.54
CA HIS A 145 5.64 9.75 -17.55
C HIS A 145 6.68 10.81 -17.93
N ASP A 146 7.57 11.15 -17.00
CA ASP A 146 8.67 12.09 -17.20
C ASP A 146 9.87 11.50 -17.99
N ILE A 147 9.88 10.18 -18.29
CA ILE A 147 11.00 9.47 -18.96
C ILE A 147 10.55 8.92 -20.33
N ASN A 148 10.84 9.68 -21.39
CA ASN A 148 11.00 9.31 -22.82
C ASN A 148 9.94 8.43 -23.54
N MET A 149 9.26 9.03 -24.52
CA MET A 149 8.39 8.41 -25.54
C MET A 149 9.17 8.03 -26.83
N ILE A 150 9.15 6.76 -27.29
CA ILE A 150 9.69 6.31 -28.62
C ILE A 150 9.11 4.93 -29.08
N GLU A 151 8.67 4.81 -30.35
CA GLU A 151 8.66 3.68 -31.31
C GLU A 151 7.87 2.33 -31.06
N SER A 152 6.93 1.88 -31.96
CA SER A 152 6.24 0.54 -32.09
C SER A 152 4.74 0.28 -31.73
N ASP A 153 4.20 -0.82 -32.29
CA ASP A 153 3.08 -0.84 -33.25
C ASP A 153 2.02 -1.92 -32.90
N HIS A 154 1.23 -1.72 -31.83
CA HIS A 154 0.17 -2.67 -31.43
C HIS A 154 -1.21 -2.04 -31.19
N ASP A 155 -2.24 -2.81 -31.59
CA ASP A 155 -3.66 -2.43 -31.74
C ASP A 155 -4.33 -2.17 -30.37
N GLY A 156 -4.47 -0.90 -29.97
CA GLY A 156 -4.87 -0.42 -28.64
C GLY A 156 -6.35 -0.60 -28.23
N LYS A 157 -7.16 -1.30 -29.03
CA LYS A 157 -8.62 -1.42 -28.81
C LYS A 157 -8.99 -2.08 -27.47
N GLU A 158 -8.21 -3.07 -27.01
CA GLU A 158 -8.46 -3.71 -25.71
C GLU A 158 -8.20 -2.74 -24.55
N ILE A 159 -7.19 -1.90 -24.67
CA ILE A 159 -6.83 -0.94 -23.62
C ILE A 159 -7.90 0.15 -23.53
N ASP A 160 -8.41 0.62 -24.66
CA ASP A 160 -9.54 1.55 -24.69
C ASP A 160 -10.78 0.99 -24.02
N ILE A 161 -11.10 -0.28 -24.27
CA ILE A 161 -12.23 -0.96 -23.61
C ILE A 161 -12.01 -1.00 -22.11
N ILE A 162 -10.80 -1.32 -21.64
CA ILE A 162 -10.50 -1.35 -20.20
C ILE A 162 -10.62 0.07 -19.60
N ILE A 163 -10.06 1.09 -20.25
CA ILE A 163 -10.16 2.49 -19.81
C ILE A 163 -11.63 2.95 -19.81
N GLU A 164 -12.42 2.57 -20.81
CA GLU A 164 -13.84 2.90 -20.91
C GLU A 164 -14.64 2.22 -19.78
N ILE A 165 -14.37 0.95 -19.48
CA ILE A 165 -14.99 0.22 -18.36
C ILE A 165 -14.67 0.94 -17.04
N ILE A 166 -13.41 1.30 -16.81
CA ILE A 166 -12.98 2.02 -15.61
C ILE A 166 -13.67 3.38 -15.51
N SER A 167 -13.72 4.12 -16.62
CA SER A 167 -14.33 5.45 -16.69
C SER A 167 -15.84 5.40 -16.43
N ARG A 168 -16.52 4.34 -16.89
CA ARG A 168 -17.95 4.13 -16.63
C ARG A 168 -18.21 3.79 -15.16
N TRP A 169 -17.38 2.96 -14.53
CA TRP A 169 -17.47 2.72 -13.09
C TRP A 169 -17.20 4.00 -12.28
N HIS A 170 -16.26 4.83 -12.71
CA HIS A 170 -15.97 6.14 -12.12
C HIS A 170 -17.16 7.12 -12.21
N GLN A 171 -17.96 7.08 -13.28
CA GLN A 171 -19.15 7.93 -13.39
C GLN A 171 -20.32 7.46 -12.52
N GLN A 172 -20.40 6.16 -12.22
CA GLN A 172 -21.46 5.57 -11.38
C GLN A 172 -21.18 5.74 -9.88
N ALA A 173 -19.92 5.80 -9.48
CA ALA A 173 -19.48 6.06 -8.11
C ALA A 173 -18.44 7.19 -8.17
N SER A 174 -18.75 8.36 -7.60
CA SER A 174 -17.87 9.55 -7.53
C SER A 174 -16.51 9.23 -6.90
N LEU A 175 -15.59 8.63 -7.65
CA LEU A 175 -14.38 7.98 -7.13
C LEU A 175 -13.15 8.84 -7.38
N VAL A 176 -12.91 9.77 -6.46
CA VAL A 176 -11.63 10.51 -6.29
C VAL A 176 -10.39 9.58 -6.33
N LEU A 177 -10.58 8.28 -6.06
CA LEU A 177 -9.55 7.23 -6.04
C LEU A 177 -8.89 6.96 -7.40
N LEU A 178 -9.65 6.94 -8.50
CA LEU A 178 -9.13 6.60 -9.84
C LEU A 178 -8.67 7.83 -10.64
N ASP A 179 -9.13 9.02 -10.27
CA ASP A 179 -8.72 10.30 -10.88
C ASP A 179 -7.20 10.52 -10.84
N SER A 180 -6.51 9.95 -9.85
CA SER A 180 -5.05 10.09 -9.70
C SER A 180 -4.25 9.18 -10.64
N ILE A 181 -4.83 8.07 -11.10
CA ILE A 181 -4.14 7.03 -11.86
C ILE A 181 -4.58 7.02 -13.33
N LEU A 182 -5.87 7.23 -13.62
CA LEU A 182 -6.39 7.24 -14.99
C LEU A 182 -5.59 8.16 -15.93
N PRO A 183 -5.19 9.39 -15.55
CA PRO A 183 -4.35 10.26 -16.37
C PRO A 183 -3.03 9.63 -16.80
N CYS A 184 -2.45 8.73 -15.99
CA CYS A 184 -1.21 8.02 -16.33
C CYS A 184 -1.40 7.03 -17.49
N PHE A 185 -2.65 6.63 -17.77
CA PHE A 185 -3.02 5.70 -18.84
C PHE A 185 -3.83 6.36 -19.96
N SER A 186 -4.39 7.56 -19.74
CA SER A 186 -5.33 8.24 -20.64
C SER A 186 -4.70 9.29 -21.56
N LEU A 187 -3.39 9.57 -21.46
CA LEU A 187 -2.72 10.21 -22.61
C LEU A 187 -2.97 9.33 -23.83
N PRO A 188 -3.13 9.90 -25.03
CA PRO A 188 -3.48 9.11 -26.20
C PRO A 188 -2.39 8.07 -26.43
N LEU A 189 -2.65 6.85 -25.95
CA LEU A 189 -1.95 5.61 -26.24
C LEU A 189 -1.82 5.38 -27.77
N TYR A 190 -2.59 6.16 -28.54
CA TYR A 190 -2.65 6.25 -29.98
C TYR A 190 -1.63 7.17 -30.66
N LYS A 191 -0.92 8.01 -29.90
CA LYS A 191 0.09 8.88 -30.49
C LYS A 191 1.39 8.63 -29.78
N GLN A 192 2.17 7.81 -30.45
CA GLN A 192 3.56 7.56 -30.17
C GLN A 192 3.81 6.43 -29.19
N PRO A 193 4.95 5.77 -29.35
CA PRO A 193 4.98 4.38 -29.02
C PRO A 193 6.03 3.99 -27.99
N TRP A 194 6.02 2.71 -27.66
CA TRP A 194 6.54 2.16 -26.42
C TRP A 194 7.92 1.54 -26.66
N SER A 195 8.98 2.30 -26.40
CA SER A 195 10.33 1.75 -26.51
C SER A 195 10.51 0.85 -25.32
N THR A 196 11.17 -0.27 -25.57
CA THR A 196 11.37 -1.37 -24.64
C THR A 196 12.18 -0.99 -23.39
N ASN A 197 12.61 0.28 -23.27
CA ASN A 197 13.38 0.83 -22.14
C ASN A 197 12.57 1.84 -21.28
N PHE A 198 11.24 1.84 -21.37
CA PHE A 198 10.37 2.81 -20.70
C PHE A 198 10.37 2.70 -19.16
N LEU A 199 10.61 1.50 -18.63
CA LEU A 199 10.62 1.24 -17.20
C LEU A 199 12.04 0.92 -16.77
N THR A 200 12.55 1.70 -15.82
CA THR A 200 13.77 1.31 -15.10
C THR A 200 13.51 0.03 -14.31
N ASP A 201 14.53 -0.80 -14.11
CA ASP A 201 14.40 -2.00 -13.28
C ASP A 201 13.85 -1.66 -11.87
N GLU A 202 14.25 -0.50 -11.34
CA GLU A 202 13.73 0.03 -10.07
C GLU A 202 12.22 0.28 -10.11
N THR A 203 11.71 0.89 -11.16
CA THR A 203 10.28 1.15 -11.30
C THR A 203 9.49 -0.15 -11.50
N THR A 204 9.99 -1.08 -12.31
CA THR A 204 9.39 -2.41 -12.42
C THR A 204 9.34 -3.10 -11.06
N GLN A 205 10.43 -3.04 -10.29
CA GLN A 205 10.47 -3.62 -8.94
C GLN A 205 9.46 -2.96 -7.99
N LYS A 206 9.28 -1.64 -8.05
CA LYS A 206 8.25 -0.94 -7.27
C LYS A 206 6.84 -1.38 -7.65
N ILE A 207 6.54 -1.49 -8.95
CA ILE A 207 5.26 -2.02 -9.45
C ILE A 207 5.06 -3.46 -8.99
N HIS A 208 6.09 -4.30 -9.13
CA HIS A 208 6.08 -5.69 -8.68
C HIS A 208 5.73 -5.79 -7.20
N ARG A 209 6.38 -5.00 -6.35
CA ARG A 209 6.14 -4.98 -4.91
C ARG A 209 4.73 -4.48 -4.57
N LEU A 210 4.23 -3.44 -5.25
CA LEU A 210 2.84 -3.00 -5.07
C LEU A 210 1.82 -4.08 -5.46
N VAL A 211 2.07 -4.81 -6.56
CA VAL A 211 1.26 -5.97 -6.95
C VAL A 211 1.36 -7.10 -5.91
N MET A 212 2.56 -7.39 -5.39
CA MET A 212 2.74 -8.37 -4.31
C MET A 212 2.00 -8.00 -3.04
N LEU A 213 1.95 -6.72 -2.69
CA LEU A 213 1.23 -6.24 -1.51
C LEU A 213 -0.25 -6.65 -1.55
N LEU A 214 -0.92 -6.53 -2.70
CA LEU A 214 -2.32 -6.96 -2.88
C LEU A 214 -2.54 -8.48 -2.71
N HIS A 215 -1.49 -9.30 -2.84
CA HIS A 215 -1.61 -10.74 -2.58
C HIS A 215 -1.80 -11.06 -1.10
N LEU A 216 -1.35 -10.19 -0.19
CA LEU A 216 -1.49 -10.36 1.26
C LEU A 216 -2.94 -10.21 1.74
N PHE A 217 -3.78 -9.49 0.99
CA PHE A 217 -5.14 -9.16 1.39
C PHE A 217 -6.16 -10.17 0.87
N SER A 218 -7.03 -10.69 1.73
CA SER A 218 -8.18 -11.46 1.24
C SER A 218 -9.11 -10.56 0.42
N PRO A 219 -9.78 -11.06 -0.65
CA PRO A 219 -10.72 -10.22 -1.41
C PRO A 219 -11.83 -9.60 -0.56
N GLU A 220 -12.23 -10.26 0.53
CA GLU A 220 -13.24 -9.80 1.49
C GLU A 220 -12.80 -8.56 2.29
N TYR A 221 -11.51 -8.24 2.28
CA TYR A 221 -11.00 -6.98 2.86
C TYR A 221 -11.51 -5.75 2.09
N PHE A 222 -11.70 -5.93 0.78
CA PHE A 222 -12.14 -4.90 -0.14
C PHE A 222 -13.65 -4.98 -0.35
N ASP A 223 -14.28 -3.82 -0.48
CA ASP A 223 -15.65 -3.77 -0.94
C ASP A 223 -15.73 -4.08 -2.44
N ARG A 224 -16.94 -4.32 -2.94
CA ARG A 224 -17.16 -4.69 -4.33
C ARG A 224 -16.60 -3.65 -5.31
N TRP A 225 -16.69 -2.37 -4.98
CA TRP A 225 -16.21 -1.28 -5.83
C TRP A 225 -14.68 -1.21 -5.84
N GLU A 226 -14.04 -1.36 -4.69
CA GLU A 226 -12.59 -1.48 -4.55
C GLU A 226 -12.07 -2.69 -5.33
N VAL A 227 -12.70 -3.85 -5.22
CA VAL A 227 -12.33 -5.04 -6.00
C VAL A 227 -12.41 -4.77 -7.50
N ASN A 228 -13.46 -4.11 -7.98
CA ASN A 228 -13.59 -3.74 -9.40
C ASN A 228 -12.47 -2.79 -9.83
N CYS A 229 -12.21 -1.73 -9.05
CA CYS A 229 -11.16 -0.76 -9.33
C CYS A 229 -9.77 -1.42 -9.37
N LEU A 230 -9.45 -2.24 -8.38
CA LEU A 230 -8.19 -2.98 -8.29
C LEU A 230 -8.07 -4.00 -9.42
N SER A 231 -9.15 -4.68 -9.80
CA SER A 231 -9.16 -5.63 -10.92
C SER A 231 -8.78 -4.95 -12.24
N ALA A 232 -9.42 -3.82 -12.53
CA ALA A 232 -9.17 -3.11 -13.77
C ALA A 232 -7.78 -2.46 -13.79
N LEU A 233 -7.31 -1.97 -12.65
CA LEU A 233 -5.95 -1.49 -12.48
C LEU A 233 -4.91 -2.59 -12.73
N VAL A 234 -5.09 -3.77 -12.13
CA VAL A 234 -4.16 -4.90 -12.34
C VAL A 234 -4.20 -5.37 -13.81
N LEU A 235 -5.38 -5.35 -14.46
CA LEU A 235 -5.50 -5.63 -15.89
C LEU A 235 -4.74 -4.61 -16.75
N LEU A 236 -4.83 -3.32 -16.43
CA LEU A 236 -4.04 -2.28 -17.08
C LEU A 236 -2.54 -2.55 -16.89
N ILE A 237 -2.09 -2.83 -15.66
CA ILE A 237 -0.68 -3.13 -15.40
C ILE A 237 -0.20 -4.35 -16.19
N ASP A 238 -0.97 -5.44 -16.18
CA ASP A 238 -0.62 -6.65 -16.94
C ASP A 238 -0.50 -6.36 -18.44
N LYS A 239 -1.49 -5.67 -19.03
CA LYS A 239 -1.58 -5.44 -20.47
C LYS A 239 -0.64 -4.38 -20.99
N VAL A 240 -0.49 -3.30 -20.24
CA VAL A 240 0.21 -2.08 -20.67
C VAL A 240 1.69 -2.19 -20.33
N ILE A 241 2.03 -2.70 -19.16
CA ILE A 241 3.40 -2.65 -18.63
C ILE A 241 4.12 -3.99 -18.80
N LEU A 242 3.47 -5.09 -18.43
CA LEU A 242 4.17 -6.38 -18.28
C LEU A 242 4.12 -7.27 -19.53
N MET A 243 2.99 -7.29 -20.26
CA MET A 243 2.85 -8.09 -21.48
C MET A 243 3.83 -7.72 -22.60
N PRO A 244 4.04 -6.43 -22.95
CA PRO A 244 4.95 -6.06 -24.04
C PRO A 244 6.40 -6.43 -23.77
N GLN A 245 6.81 -6.47 -22.49
CA GLN A 245 8.15 -6.88 -22.08
C GLN A 245 8.35 -8.38 -22.21
N ILE A 246 7.34 -9.21 -21.92
CA ILE A 246 7.39 -10.68 -22.04
C ILE A 246 7.48 -11.17 -23.50
N GLN A 247 7.13 -10.34 -24.47
CA GLN A 247 7.22 -10.74 -25.88
C GLN A 247 8.64 -10.59 -26.46
N GLN A 248 9.59 -10.06 -25.68
CA GLN A 248 10.98 -9.85 -26.08
C GLN A 248 11.86 -11.05 -25.74
N SER A 249 12.97 -11.23 -26.44
CA SER A 249 13.84 -12.41 -26.25
C SER A 249 14.71 -12.37 -24.98
N ASN A 250 14.80 -11.23 -24.28
CA ASN A 250 15.68 -11.00 -23.11
C ASN A 250 14.89 -10.53 -21.86
N ILE A 251 13.90 -11.30 -21.43
CA ILE A 251 13.03 -10.92 -20.30
C ILE A 251 13.74 -11.22 -18.98
N SER A 252 13.77 -10.25 -18.07
CA SER A 252 14.23 -10.52 -16.70
C SER A 252 13.21 -11.40 -15.95
N ILE A 253 13.70 -12.29 -15.08
CA ILE A 253 12.85 -13.18 -14.28
C ILE A 253 11.81 -12.39 -13.47
N ASP A 254 12.13 -11.17 -13.04
CA ASP A 254 11.24 -10.36 -12.21
C ASP A 254 10.06 -9.77 -13.01
N HIS A 255 10.25 -9.48 -14.30
CA HIS A 255 9.14 -9.13 -15.19
C HIS A 255 8.16 -10.31 -15.35
N LEU A 256 8.69 -11.52 -15.52
CA LEU A 256 7.87 -12.73 -15.62
C LEU A 256 7.10 -13.01 -14.32
N LYS A 257 7.76 -12.89 -13.15
CA LYS A 257 7.11 -13.02 -11.85
C LYS A 257 5.98 -12.01 -11.70
N SER A 258 6.23 -10.74 -12.04
CA SER A 258 5.22 -9.67 -11.97
C SER A 258 3.97 -10.00 -12.77
N ALA A 259 4.12 -10.46 -14.02
CA ALA A 259 2.96 -10.80 -14.85
C ALA A 259 2.20 -12.01 -14.28
N ILE A 260 2.89 -13.01 -13.75
CA ILE A 260 2.25 -14.15 -13.08
C ILE A 260 1.45 -13.67 -11.87
N PHE A 261 2.02 -12.78 -11.05
CA PHE A 261 1.32 -12.21 -9.90
C PHE A 261 0.12 -11.35 -10.30
N CYS A 262 0.23 -10.53 -11.35
CA CYS A 262 -0.91 -9.78 -11.90
C CYS A 262 -2.04 -10.72 -12.34
N ARG A 263 -1.73 -11.74 -13.14
CA ARG A 263 -2.72 -12.73 -13.60
C ARG A 263 -3.34 -13.51 -12.43
N SER A 264 -2.56 -13.81 -11.40
CA SER A 264 -3.06 -14.43 -10.17
C SER A 264 -4.06 -13.52 -9.45
N LEU A 265 -3.77 -12.21 -9.32
CA LEU A 265 -4.71 -11.23 -8.75
C LEU A 265 -5.98 -11.08 -9.59
N ILE A 266 -5.85 -11.01 -10.92
CA ILE A 266 -7.01 -10.94 -11.82
C ILE A 266 -7.95 -12.10 -11.55
N ARG A 267 -7.42 -13.32 -11.45
CA ARG A 267 -8.21 -14.51 -11.11
C ARG A 267 -8.80 -14.42 -9.70
N LYS A 268 -8.00 -13.99 -8.72
CA LYS A 268 -8.41 -13.84 -7.32
C LYS A 268 -9.60 -12.89 -7.18
N PHE A 269 -9.53 -11.72 -7.81
CA PHE A 269 -10.60 -10.73 -7.75
C PHE A 269 -11.82 -11.12 -8.59
N PHE A 270 -11.63 -11.75 -9.75
CA PHE A 270 -12.74 -12.28 -10.56
C PHE A 270 -13.56 -13.36 -9.82
N LEU A 271 -12.89 -14.24 -9.08
CA LEU A 271 -13.56 -15.24 -8.25
C LEU A 271 -14.33 -14.61 -7.07
N ALA A 272 -13.86 -13.46 -6.56
CA ALA A 272 -14.54 -12.76 -5.49
C ALA A 272 -15.80 -12.04 -5.97
N THR A 273 -15.74 -11.37 -7.13
CA THR A 273 -16.90 -10.69 -7.71
C THR A 273 -18.02 -11.67 -8.08
N THR A 274 -17.68 -12.81 -8.67
CA THR A 274 -18.65 -13.86 -9.03
C THR A 274 -19.34 -14.48 -7.80
N LYS A 275 -18.61 -14.77 -6.72
CA LYS A 275 -19.20 -15.26 -5.47
C LYS A 275 -20.13 -14.25 -4.79
N GLN A 276 -19.82 -12.96 -4.87
CA GLN A 276 -20.67 -11.91 -4.32
C GLN A 276 -21.98 -11.75 -5.12
N ASP A 277 -21.96 -11.99 -6.43
CA ASP A 277 -23.17 -11.99 -7.25
C ASP A 277 -24.09 -13.17 -6.93
N ASP A 278 -23.55 -14.34 -6.65
CA ASP A 278 -24.36 -15.51 -6.24
C ASP A 278 -25.07 -15.31 -4.89
N LEU A 279 -24.48 -14.55 -3.97
CA LEU A 279 -25.06 -14.24 -2.65
C LEU A 279 -26.16 -13.17 -2.69
N LEU A 280 -26.22 -12.35 -3.75
CA LEU A 280 -27.24 -11.32 -3.92
C LEU A 280 -28.48 -11.83 -4.68
N VAL A 281 -28.40 -13.04 -5.25
CA VAL A 281 -29.47 -13.68 -6.04
C VAL A 281 -30.16 -14.81 -5.24
N GLY A 282 -29.68 -15.13 -4.02
CA GLY A 282 -30.30 -16.06 -3.07
C GLY A 282 -31.04 -15.36 -1.94
#